data_AF-A0A1S3DQB6-F1
#
_entry.id   AF-A0A1S3DQB6-F1
#
_cell.length_a   1.000
_cell.length_b   1.000
_cell.length_c   1.000
_cell.angle_alpha   90.00
_cell.angle_beta   90.00
_cell.angle_gamma   90.00
#
_symmetry.space_group_name_H-M   'P 1'
#
loop_
_entity.id
_entity.type
_entity.pdbx_description
1 polymer ?
#
loop_
_entity_poly.entity_id
_entity_poly.type
_entity_poly.pdbx_seq_one_letter_code
_entity_poly.pdbx_strand_id
1 'polypeptide(L)'
;MTKLQNILGSTGIVLSYLDDVYILSDDDVKEKIFKELEDMQLSIQLNKKKSFGKSIEEIHSTGMELLGTVVGPKSIRVSFIRKQLEVVKKKLSCLSMVRDQYAWILLSKSYQASLRHLQRSLDLSDSMEEWQAVDNTFHATVRSLRGSKHELDTDEDLFHLPTYYGGLGISSHVIVAPHARKAMAEQADLVLERIFQANVNLESPVVTKQKTYTDRINKDKWKNLEDRLDVYGKCQLSENGTKLGRKPLTSLPFEPGLRFTNAEFKSLLHIRTLCPGAAQICQCGQRNVPGHDDVCRDRVQMKTKRHDAIRNYLAKFLSASGLKVDMEMPLGSSDNKRMDLVLKESNGSGALTMHDITVHSSIALVPYIQQVTKDWQKKSGSELIRVGLNHQAHKKVLKYRDHVPVTFVPIVFGAGGAMSTLTTEHFKQWRRITPNWDHLQRLISFALVRKRVTNFRLI
;
A
#
# COMPACT_ATOMS: atom_id res chain seq x y z
N MET A 1 0.25 -9.27 -42.41
CA MET A 1 -0.15 -10.40 -41.54
C MET A 1 -1.03 -11.42 -42.25
N THR A 2 -2.25 -11.09 -42.68
CA THR A 2 -3.14 -12.05 -43.37
C THR A 2 -2.52 -12.68 -44.62
N LYS A 3 -1.77 -11.91 -45.41
CA LYS A 3 -1.02 -12.45 -46.57
C LYS A 3 0.05 -13.46 -46.16
N LEU A 4 0.81 -13.20 -45.09
CA LEU A 4 1.83 -14.13 -44.57
C LEU A 4 1.18 -15.41 -44.05
N GLN A 5 0.05 -15.30 -43.34
CA GLN A 5 -0.71 -16.47 -42.89
C GLN A 5 -1.22 -17.30 -44.08
N ASN A 6 -1.68 -16.66 -45.15
CA ASN A 6 -2.10 -17.36 -46.37
C ASN A 6 -0.94 -18.11 -47.06
N ILE A 7 0.29 -17.56 -47.02
CA ILE A 7 1.49 -18.19 -47.61
C ILE A 7 1.89 -19.45 -46.84
N LEU A 8 1.72 -19.44 -45.52
CA LEU A 8 2.00 -20.59 -44.66
C LEU A 8 0.86 -21.62 -44.65
N GLY A 9 -0.36 -21.20 -44.99
CA GLY A 9 -1.52 -22.08 -45.00
C GLY A 9 -1.77 -22.70 -43.63
N SER A 10 -1.97 -24.03 -43.60
CA SER A 10 -2.20 -24.80 -42.37
C SER A 10 -0.92 -25.32 -41.71
N THR A 11 0.26 -25.16 -42.34
CA THR A 11 1.54 -25.71 -41.85
C THR A 11 2.34 -24.70 -41.01
N GLY A 12 1.74 -23.54 -40.73
CA GLY A 12 2.36 -22.56 -39.86
C GLY A 12 1.39 -21.49 -39.37
N ILE A 13 1.80 -20.79 -38.33
CA ILE A 13 1.03 -19.77 -37.64
C ILE A 13 1.89 -18.53 -37.51
N VAL A 14 1.32 -17.39 -37.89
CA VAL A 14 1.95 -16.09 -37.73
C VAL A 14 1.39 -15.39 -36.50
N LEU A 15 2.26 -15.09 -35.56
CA LEU A 15 1.98 -14.28 -34.38
C LEU A 15 2.71 -12.95 -34.52
N SER A 16 2.07 -11.85 -34.12
CA SER A 16 2.72 -10.53 -34.16
C SER A 16 2.40 -9.71 -32.93
N TYR A 17 3.41 -9.00 -32.46
CA TYR A 17 3.30 -7.92 -31.50
C TYR A 17 3.94 -6.66 -32.09
N LEU A 18 3.12 -5.78 -32.67
CA LEU A 18 3.60 -4.62 -33.44
C LEU A 18 4.54 -5.04 -34.58
N ASP A 19 5.82 -4.67 -34.52
CA ASP A 19 6.85 -5.00 -35.50
C ASP A 19 7.54 -6.36 -35.25
N ASP A 20 7.42 -6.91 -34.04
CA ASP A 20 7.94 -8.25 -33.72
C ASP A 20 6.99 -9.33 -34.28
N VAL A 21 7.43 -10.00 -35.34
CA VAL A 21 6.69 -11.10 -36.00
C VAL A 21 7.36 -12.43 -35.71
N TYR A 22 6.59 -13.39 -35.22
CA TYR A 22 6.98 -14.76 -34.95
C TYR A 22 6.23 -15.70 -35.87
N ILE A 23 6.94 -16.64 -36.49
CA ILE A 23 6.36 -17.68 -37.34
C ILE A 23 6.67 -19.01 -36.70
N LEU A 24 5.63 -19.76 -36.36
CA LEU A 24 5.71 -21.16 -35.93
C LEU A 24 5.38 -22.00 -37.15
N SER A 25 6.28 -22.88 -37.60
CA SER A 25 6.05 -23.75 -38.75
C SER A 25 6.80 -25.07 -38.57
N ASP A 26 6.27 -26.13 -39.18
CA ASP A 26 6.91 -27.45 -39.18
C ASP A 26 8.17 -27.48 -40.07
N ASP A 27 8.24 -26.58 -41.06
CA ASP A 27 9.35 -26.47 -42.00
C ASP A 27 10.21 -25.22 -41.75
N ASP A 28 11.47 -25.24 -42.19
CA ASP A 28 12.28 -24.01 -42.27
C ASP A 28 11.80 -23.12 -43.41
N VAL A 29 10.95 -22.16 -43.05
CA VAL A 29 10.31 -21.21 -43.98
C VAL A 29 11.06 -19.89 -44.12
N LYS A 30 12.23 -19.72 -43.49
CA LYS A 30 12.89 -18.41 -43.38
C LYS A 30 13.19 -17.76 -44.73
N GLU A 31 13.94 -18.45 -45.59
CA GLU A 31 14.35 -17.90 -46.90
C GLU A 31 13.15 -17.68 -47.83
N LYS A 32 12.14 -18.58 -47.76
CA LYS A 32 10.88 -18.43 -48.48
C LYS A 32 10.17 -17.14 -48.07
N ILE A 33 10.02 -16.90 -46.77
CA ILE A 33 9.35 -15.70 -46.25
C ILE A 33 10.14 -14.43 -46.59
N PHE A 34 11.48 -14.48 -46.56
CA PHE A 34 12.31 -13.33 -46.91
C PHE A 34 12.11 -12.92 -48.37
N LYS A 35 12.10 -13.89 -49.28
CA LYS A 35 11.86 -13.65 -50.70
C LYS A 35 10.47 -13.06 -50.95
N GLU A 36 9.44 -13.66 -50.36
CA GLU A 36 8.06 -13.18 -50.48
C GLU A 36 7.89 -11.74 -49.96
N LEU A 37 8.54 -11.40 -48.85
CA LEU A 37 8.49 -10.04 -48.31
C LEU A 37 9.20 -9.01 -49.19
N GLU A 38 10.29 -9.42 -49.87
CA GLU A 38 10.96 -8.58 -50.87
C GLU A 38 10.09 -8.37 -52.12
N ASP A 39 9.48 -9.44 -52.62
CA ASP A 39 8.61 -9.41 -53.79
C ASP A 39 7.33 -8.58 -53.56
N MET A 40 6.85 -8.48 -52.30
CA MET A 40 5.68 -7.68 -51.94
C MET A 40 5.88 -6.15 -52.04
N GLN A 41 7.10 -5.65 -52.32
CA GLN A 41 7.42 -4.22 -52.44
C GLN A 41 6.85 -3.36 -51.31
N LEU A 42 6.96 -3.84 -50.07
CA LEU A 42 6.43 -3.13 -48.91
C LEU A 42 7.23 -1.84 -48.65
N SER A 43 6.55 -0.81 -48.15
CA SER A 43 7.20 0.45 -47.72
C SER A 43 8.09 0.29 -46.48
N ILE A 44 8.08 -0.89 -45.86
CA ILE A 44 8.87 -1.26 -44.68
C ILE A 44 9.81 -2.41 -45.05
N GLN A 45 11.06 -2.30 -44.63
CA GLN A 45 12.10 -3.30 -44.93
C GLN A 45 12.35 -4.20 -43.72
N LEU A 46 12.51 -5.51 -43.99
CA LEU A 46 12.85 -6.48 -42.97
C LEU A 46 14.29 -6.28 -42.48
N ASN A 47 14.49 -6.25 -41.16
CA ASN A 47 15.82 -6.22 -40.58
C ASN A 47 16.44 -7.62 -40.52
N LYS A 48 17.08 -8.04 -41.62
CA LYS A 48 17.72 -9.37 -41.76
C LYS A 48 18.73 -9.70 -40.64
N LYS A 49 19.34 -8.70 -39.99
CA LYS A 49 20.28 -8.92 -38.87
C LYS A 49 19.58 -9.34 -37.58
N LYS A 50 18.32 -8.93 -37.39
CA LYS A 50 17.49 -9.28 -36.23
C LYS A 50 16.60 -10.50 -36.49
N SER A 51 16.41 -10.88 -37.75
CA SER A 51 15.58 -12.01 -38.15
C SER A 51 16.39 -13.31 -38.19
N PHE A 52 15.96 -14.31 -37.42
CA PHE A 52 16.61 -15.62 -37.34
C PHE A 52 15.56 -16.72 -37.23
N GLY A 53 15.96 -17.95 -37.60
CA GLY A 53 15.22 -19.17 -37.30
C GLY A 53 15.88 -19.89 -36.13
N LYS A 54 15.07 -20.57 -35.31
CA LYS A 54 15.53 -21.50 -34.29
C LYS A 54 14.59 -22.69 -34.23
N SER A 55 15.14 -23.89 -34.10
CA SER A 55 14.33 -25.08 -33.82
C SER A 55 13.86 -25.10 -32.36
N ILE A 56 12.85 -25.91 -32.06
CA ILE A 56 12.35 -26.07 -30.69
C ILE A 56 13.45 -26.66 -29.79
N GLU A 57 14.23 -27.62 -30.29
CA GLU A 57 15.37 -28.24 -29.60
C GLU A 57 16.47 -27.23 -29.29
N GLU A 58 16.76 -26.33 -30.24
CA GLU A 58 17.68 -25.21 -30.04
C GLU A 58 17.18 -24.25 -28.97
N ILE A 59 15.88 -23.96 -28.91
CA ILE A 59 15.28 -23.12 -27.86
C ILE A 59 15.39 -23.83 -26.50
N HIS A 60 15.14 -25.14 -26.43
CA HIS A 60 15.28 -25.91 -25.19
C HIS A 60 16.72 -25.99 -24.68
N SER A 61 17.72 -25.91 -25.56
CA SER A 61 19.15 -26.01 -25.21
C SER A 61 19.83 -24.66 -24.99
N THR A 62 19.52 -23.64 -25.80
CA THR A 62 20.19 -22.33 -25.79
C THR A 62 19.30 -21.19 -25.31
N GLY A 63 17.99 -21.40 -25.27
CA GLY A 63 17.00 -20.39 -24.95
C GLY A 63 16.78 -19.34 -26.05
N MET A 64 15.73 -18.55 -25.87
CA MET A 64 15.36 -17.46 -26.76
C MET A 64 14.69 -16.35 -25.96
N GLU A 65 15.20 -15.12 -26.08
CA GLU A 65 14.54 -13.94 -25.55
C GLU A 65 13.42 -13.49 -26.50
N LEU A 66 12.23 -13.21 -25.97
CA LEU A 66 11.07 -12.74 -26.72
C LEU A 66 10.25 -11.77 -25.86
N LEU A 67 9.80 -10.65 -26.42
CA LEU A 67 8.87 -9.69 -25.80
C LEU A 67 9.19 -9.32 -24.33
N GLY A 68 10.49 -9.16 -24.01
CA GLY A 68 10.94 -8.81 -22.66
C GLY A 68 10.93 -9.95 -21.64
N THR A 69 10.86 -11.21 -22.09
CA THR A 69 11.02 -12.45 -21.31
C THR A 69 11.97 -13.42 -22.02
N VAL A 70 12.21 -14.60 -21.45
CA VAL A 70 13.00 -15.67 -22.06
C VAL A 70 12.30 -17.02 -21.90
N VAL A 71 12.45 -17.88 -22.91
CA VAL A 71 12.06 -19.30 -22.87
C VAL A 71 13.33 -20.14 -23.07
N GLY A 72 13.44 -21.29 -22.41
CA GLY A 72 14.60 -22.17 -22.53
C GLY A 72 14.96 -22.90 -21.24
N PRO A 73 16.19 -23.42 -21.14
CA PRO A 73 16.61 -24.22 -20.00
C PRO A 73 16.74 -23.36 -18.74
N LYS A 74 16.71 -24.03 -17.57
CA LYS A 74 16.77 -23.39 -16.24
C LYS A 74 17.93 -22.40 -16.13
N SER A 75 19.12 -22.77 -16.58
CA SER A 75 20.33 -21.92 -16.52
C SER A 75 20.13 -20.56 -17.20
N ILE A 76 19.49 -20.54 -18.37
CA ILE A 76 19.24 -19.33 -19.15
C ILE A 76 18.15 -18.48 -18.49
N ARG A 77 17.04 -19.10 -18.03
CA ARG A 77 15.95 -18.40 -17.31
C ARG A 77 16.46 -17.73 -16.03
N VAL A 78 17.28 -18.45 -15.25
CA VAL A 78 17.91 -17.95 -14.02
C VAL A 78 18.89 -16.81 -14.32
N SER A 79 19.75 -16.96 -15.33
CA SER A 79 20.68 -15.90 -15.75
C SER A 79 19.92 -14.62 -16.14
N PHE A 80 18.81 -14.76 -16.87
CA PHE A 80 17.98 -13.65 -17.29
C PHE A 80 17.36 -12.89 -16.10
N ILE A 81 16.71 -13.57 -15.16
CA ILE A 81 16.10 -12.89 -14.00
C ILE A 81 17.15 -12.20 -13.13
N ARG A 82 18.33 -12.81 -12.96
CA ARG A 82 19.46 -12.19 -12.23
C ARG A 82 19.92 -10.90 -12.90
N LYS A 83 20.07 -10.90 -14.24
CA LYS A 83 20.40 -9.69 -15.01
C LYS A 83 19.33 -8.60 -14.83
N GLN A 84 18.05 -8.96 -14.86
CA GLN A 84 16.95 -8.01 -14.63
C GLN A 84 16.96 -7.47 -13.19
N LEU A 85 17.26 -8.31 -12.20
CA LEU A 85 17.40 -7.89 -10.81
C LEU A 85 18.55 -6.91 -10.62
N GLU A 86 19.69 -7.08 -11.31
CA GLU A 86 20.79 -6.11 -11.27
C GLU A 86 20.37 -4.73 -11.83
N VAL A 87 19.55 -4.69 -12.88
CA VAL A 87 18.96 -3.44 -13.38
C VAL A 87 18.06 -2.80 -12.33
N VAL A 88 17.25 -3.59 -11.62
CA VAL A 88 16.40 -3.11 -10.53
C VAL A 88 17.24 -2.57 -9.36
N LYS A 89 18.28 -3.29 -8.93
CA LYS A 89 19.20 -2.85 -7.86
C LYS A 89 19.83 -1.49 -8.18
N LYS A 90 20.25 -1.27 -9.43
CA LYS A 90 20.75 0.05 -9.89
C LYS A 90 19.70 1.16 -9.79
N LYS A 91 18.43 0.86 -10.06
CA LYS A 91 17.34 1.85 -9.88
C LYS A 91 17.05 2.12 -8.41
N LEU A 92 17.12 1.09 -7.56
CA LEU A 92 16.90 1.18 -6.12
C LEU A 92 18.01 1.98 -5.43
N SER A 93 19.27 1.87 -5.85
CA SER A 93 20.37 2.64 -5.27
C SER A 93 20.18 4.15 -5.45
N CYS A 94 19.60 4.58 -6.59
CA CYS A 94 19.26 5.99 -6.85
C CYS A 94 18.19 6.57 -5.91
N LEU A 95 17.45 5.74 -5.14
CA LEU A 95 16.47 6.23 -4.17
C LEU A 95 17.10 7.07 -3.06
N SER A 96 18.38 6.85 -2.76
CA SER A 96 19.17 7.66 -1.81
C SER A 96 19.34 9.12 -2.23
N MET A 97 19.12 9.45 -3.51
CA MET A 97 19.31 10.80 -4.07
C MET A 97 18.10 11.72 -3.86
N VAL A 98 16.98 11.19 -3.38
CA VAL A 98 15.73 11.95 -3.18
C VAL A 98 15.27 11.84 -1.73
N ARG A 99 14.36 12.71 -1.29
CA ARG A 99 13.80 12.62 0.07
C ARG A 99 13.01 11.32 0.24
N ASP A 100 13.01 10.78 1.46
CA ASP A 100 12.51 9.43 1.76
C ASP A 100 11.06 9.21 1.35
N GLN A 101 10.21 10.24 1.48
CA GLN A 101 8.81 10.16 1.03
C GLN A 101 8.69 9.99 -0.49
N TYR A 102 9.52 10.69 -1.29
CA TYR A 102 9.53 10.51 -2.75
C TYR A 102 10.14 9.16 -3.13
N ALA A 103 11.22 8.77 -2.43
CA ALA A 103 11.83 7.47 -2.60
C ALA A 103 10.81 6.33 -2.38
N TRP A 104 9.99 6.44 -1.33
CA TRP A 104 8.89 5.52 -1.07
C TRP A 104 7.85 5.48 -2.18
N ILE A 105 7.45 6.62 -2.73
CA ILE A 105 6.47 6.68 -3.81
C ILE A 105 7.05 6.00 -5.06
N LEU A 106 8.31 6.27 -5.42
CA LEU A 106 8.99 5.60 -6.54
C LEU A 106 9.09 4.09 -6.31
N LEU A 107 9.51 3.68 -5.12
CA LEU A 107 9.59 2.27 -4.72
C LEU A 107 8.22 1.58 -4.85
N SER A 108 7.20 2.13 -4.19
CA SER A 108 5.89 1.50 -4.04
C SER A 108 4.96 1.67 -5.25
N LYS A 109 5.20 2.63 -6.14
CA LYS A 109 4.33 2.87 -7.32
C LYS A 109 5.00 2.53 -8.64
N SER A 110 6.32 2.52 -8.72
CA SER A 110 7.05 2.26 -9.95
C SER A 110 7.94 1.03 -9.83
N TYR A 111 8.95 1.04 -8.96
CA TYR A 111 10.00 0.04 -8.99
C TYR A 111 9.53 -1.35 -8.55
N GLN A 112 8.63 -1.47 -7.55
CA GLN A 112 8.08 -2.78 -7.19
C GLN A 112 7.26 -3.44 -8.31
N ALA A 113 6.87 -2.68 -9.34
CA ALA A 113 6.11 -3.22 -10.47
C ALA A 113 6.99 -3.69 -11.62
N SER A 114 8.30 -3.40 -11.61
CA SER A 114 9.18 -3.55 -12.78
C SER A 114 9.39 -5.00 -13.22
N LEU A 115 9.19 -5.97 -12.33
CA LEU A 115 9.35 -7.40 -12.63
C LEU A 115 8.02 -8.17 -12.63
N ARG A 116 6.88 -7.46 -12.49
CA ARG A 116 5.56 -8.13 -12.41
C ARG A 116 5.16 -8.83 -13.70
N HIS A 117 5.64 -8.37 -14.86
CA HIS A 117 5.39 -9.08 -16.11
C HIS A 117 6.13 -10.42 -16.14
N LEU A 118 7.37 -10.47 -15.64
CA LEU A 118 8.14 -11.72 -15.54
C LEU A 118 7.49 -12.74 -14.62
N GLN A 119 6.80 -12.32 -13.57
CA GLN A 119 6.03 -13.23 -12.73
C GLN A 119 4.91 -13.96 -13.49
N ARG A 120 4.45 -13.39 -14.61
CA ARG A 120 3.40 -13.97 -15.47
C ARG A 120 3.99 -14.76 -16.63
N SER A 121 5.12 -14.31 -17.18
CA SER A 121 5.67 -14.83 -18.43
C SER A 121 6.88 -15.75 -18.25
N LEU A 122 7.69 -15.53 -17.23
CA LEU A 122 8.90 -16.32 -16.97
C LEU A 122 8.56 -17.46 -16.02
N ASP A 123 8.65 -18.69 -16.52
CA ASP A 123 8.56 -19.85 -15.65
C ASP A 123 9.83 -19.95 -14.80
N LEU A 124 9.67 -20.01 -13.48
CA LEU A 124 10.74 -20.28 -12.49
C LEU A 124 10.20 -21.19 -11.38
N SER A 125 9.20 -22.03 -11.71
CA SER A 125 8.64 -23.01 -10.77
C SER A 125 9.70 -23.95 -10.18
N ASP A 126 10.78 -24.19 -10.92
CA ASP A 126 11.93 -24.99 -10.56
C ASP A 126 13.09 -24.18 -9.91
N SER A 127 12.92 -22.87 -9.68
CA SER A 127 13.96 -21.95 -9.21
C SER A 127 13.39 -20.78 -8.37
N MET A 128 12.51 -21.10 -7.42
CA MET A 128 11.78 -20.10 -6.62
C MET A 128 12.69 -19.22 -5.74
N GLU A 129 13.90 -19.69 -5.43
CA GLU A 129 14.95 -18.93 -4.74
C GLU A 129 15.30 -17.61 -5.44
N GLU A 130 15.14 -17.52 -6.76
CA GLU A 130 15.39 -16.29 -7.51
C GLU A 130 14.33 -15.22 -7.19
N TRP A 131 13.06 -15.62 -7.00
CA TRP A 131 12.03 -14.69 -6.56
C TRP A 131 12.24 -14.26 -5.11
N GLN A 132 12.77 -15.14 -4.26
CA GLN A 132 13.17 -14.78 -2.90
C GLN A 132 14.30 -13.74 -2.90
N ALA A 133 15.26 -13.85 -3.81
CA ALA A 133 16.33 -12.85 -3.96
C ALA A 133 15.80 -11.47 -4.38
N VAL A 134 14.74 -11.44 -5.22
CA VAL A 134 14.02 -10.20 -5.56
C VAL A 134 13.39 -9.60 -4.30
N ASP A 135 12.66 -10.40 -3.52
CA ASP A 135 12.01 -9.93 -2.28
C ASP A 135 13.02 -9.41 -1.26
N ASN A 136 14.12 -10.13 -1.05
CA ASN A 136 15.21 -9.70 -0.17
C ASN A 136 15.77 -8.34 -0.57
N THR A 137 15.88 -8.07 -1.88
CA THR A 137 16.35 -6.77 -2.40
C THR A 137 15.38 -5.64 -2.07
N PHE A 138 14.07 -5.86 -2.24
CA PHE A 138 13.05 -4.88 -1.87
C PHE A 138 12.96 -4.70 -0.35
N HIS A 139 13.04 -5.78 0.43
CA HIS A 139 13.04 -5.74 1.90
C HIS A 139 14.23 -4.94 2.43
N ALA A 140 15.44 -5.15 1.90
CA ALA A 140 16.61 -4.36 2.26
C ALA A 140 16.42 -2.87 1.97
N THR A 141 15.79 -2.53 0.83
CA THR A 141 15.46 -1.14 0.48
C THR A 141 14.46 -0.53 1.47
N VAL A 142 13.42 -1.27 1.86
CA VAL A 142 12.46 -0.82 2.87
C VAL A 142 13.13 -0.59 4.23
N ARG A 143 14.03 -1.49 4.67
CA ARG A 143 14.80 -1.30 5.92
C ARG A 143 15.70 -0.07 5.85
N SER A 144 16.35 0.16 4.71
CA SER A 144 17.14 1.37 4.47
C SER A 144 16.28 2.64 4.58
N LEU A 145 15.10 2.66 3.96
CA LEU A 145 14.16 3.79 4.06
C LEU A 145 13.59 3.97 5.47
N ARG A 146 13.40 2.88 6.22
CA ARG A 146 13.03 2.92 7.65
C ARG A 146 14.13 3.57 8.49
N GLY A 147 15.39 3.47 8.06
CA GLY A 147 16.54 4.06 8.76
C GLY A 147 16.92 3.30 10.04
N SER A 148 16.61 2.01 10.10
CA SER A 148 16.87 1.15 11.27
C SER A 148 17.61 -0.10 10.86
N LYS A 149 18.58 -0.50 11.69
CA LYS A 149 19.31 -1.77 11.56
C LYS A 149 18.54 -2.96 12.13
N HIS A 150 17.40 -2.74 12.78
CA HIS A 150 16.60 -3.84 13.32
C HIS A 150 16.05 -4.68 12.17
N GLU A 151 16.26 -5.99 12.27
CA GLU A 151 15.53 -7.00 11.51
C GLU A 151 14.50 -7.60 12.46
N LEU A 152 13.22 -7.48 12.11
CA LEU A 152 12.12 -7.97 12.93
C LEU A 152 11.55 -9.23 12.30
N ASP A 153 11.10 -10.16 13.15
CA ASP A 153 10.35 -11.35 12.75
C ASP A 153 9.04 -11.04 12.02
N THR A 154 8.52 -9.83 12.20
CA THR A 154 7.31 -9.31 11.54
C THR A 154 7.59 -8.52 10.26
N ASP A 155 8.86 -8.28 9.89
CA ASP A 155 9.22 -7.43 8.75
C ASP A 155 8.62 -7.96 7.45
N GLU A 156 8.81 -9.24 7.13
CA GLU A 156 8.35 -9.82 5.86
C GLU A 156 6.83 -9.71 5.72
N ASP A 157 6.10 -10.04 6.79
CA ASP A 157 4.63 -9.93 6.78
C ASP A 157 4.20 -8.48 6.67
N LEU A 158 4.74 -7.55 7.46
CA LEU A 158 4.34 -6.14 7.45
C LEU A 158 4.75 -5.41 6.16
N PHE A 159 5.88 -5.77 5.55
CA PHE A 159 6.29 -5.20 4.27
C PHE A 159 5.36 -5.68 3.15
N HIS A 160 5.08 -6.98 3.14
CA HIS A 160 4.28 -7.60 2.10
C HIS A 160 2.82 -7.17 2.13
N LEU A 161 2.25 -7.20 3.33
CA LEU A 161 0.82 -7.17 3.54
C LEU A 161 0.19 -5.90 2.92
N PRO A 162 -0.97 -6.01 2.24
CA PRO A 162 -1.64 -4.86 1.67
C PRO A 162 -1.91 -3.75 2.69
N THR A 163 -1.85 -2.50 2.24
CA THR A 163 -2.02 -1.33 3.11
C THR A 163 -3.35 -1.27 3.84
N TYR A 164 -4.42 -1.91 3.32
CA TYR A 164 -5.73 -1.98 3.98
C TYR A 164 -5.79 -3.03 5.11
N TYR A 165 -4.82 -3.95 5.17
CA TYR A 165 -4.59 -4.84 6.30
C TYR A 165 -3.53 -4.31 7.27
N GLY A 166 -3.03 -3.08 7.05
CA GLY A 166 -2.08 -2.41 7.94
C GLY A 166 -0.61 -2.53 7.56
N GLY A 167 -0.26 -3.36 6.56
CA GLY A 167 1.09 -3.46 6.04
C GLY A 167 1.52 -2.28 5.16
N LEU A 168 2.66 -2.41 4.50
CA LEU A 168 3.24 -1.39 3.62
C LEU A 168 2.83 -1.54 2.16
N GLY A 169 2.41 -2.73 1.73
CA GLY A 169 1.94 -3.01 0.37
C GLY A 169 3.05 -3.12 -0.67
N ILE A 170 4.23 -3.61 -0.28
CA ILE A 170 5.27 -4.04 -1.23
C ILE A 170 4.98 -5.49 -1.60
N SER A 171 4.65 -5.78 -2.85
CA SER A 171 4.26 -7.15 -3.24
C SER A 171 5.45 -8.12 -3.08
N SER A 172 5.21 -9.28 -2.47
CA SER A 172 6.15 -10.39 -2.43
C SER A 172 6.13 -11.12 -3.75
N HIS A 173 7.26 -11.14 -4.42
CA HIS A 173 7.43 -11.77 -5.71
C HIS A 173 7.35 -13.28 -5.61
N VAL A 174 7.92 -13.87 -4.55
CA VAL A 174 7.91 -15.32 -4.35
C VAL A 174 6.49 -15.84 -4.13
N ILE A 175 5.67 -15.10 -3.37
CA ILE A 175 4.27 -15.47 -3.12
C ILE A 175 3.42 -15.25 -4.36
N VAL A 176 3.62 -14.13 -5.06
CA VAL A 176 2.75 -13.74 -6.17
C VAL A 176 3.05 -14.52 -7.45
N ALA A 177 4.30 -14.90 -7.71
CA ALA A 177 4.74 -15.56 -8.93
C ALA A 177 3.92 -16.81 -9.32
N PRO A 178 3.72 -17.83 -8.45
CA PRO A 178 2.97 -19.03 -8.84
C PRO A 178 1.53 -18.72 -9.25
N HIS A 179 0.88 -17.77 -8.57
CA HIS A 179 -0.49 -17.36 -8.89
C HIS A 179 -0.58 -16.47 -10.12
N ALA A 180 0.42 -15.62 -10.34
CA ALA A 180 0.50 -14.77 -11.52
C ALA A 180 0.73 -15.63 -12.77
N ARG A 181 1.61 -16.63 -12.70
CA ARG A 181 1.87 -17.58 -13.78
C ARG A 181 0.64 -18.43 -14.09
N LYS A 182 -0.01 -18.98 -13.06
CA LYS A 182 -1.25 -19.78 -13.22
C LYS A 182 -2.37 -18.97 -13.89
N ALA A 183 -2.67 -17.79 -13.37
CA ALA A 183 -3.71 -16.93 -13.95
C ALA A 183 -3.40 -16.52 -15.40
N MET A 184 -2.11 -16.32 -15.74
CA MET A 184 -1.70 -16.02 -17.10
C MET A 184 -1.79 -17.25 -18.02
N ALA A 185 -1.45 -18.44 -17.53
CA ALA A 185 -1.60 -19.68 -18.29
C ALA A 185 -3.08 -19.94 -18.64
N GLU A 186 -3.98 -19.88 -17.66
CA GLU A 186 -5.44 -20.02 -17.89
C GLU A 186 -5.96 -19.02 -18.94
N GLN A 187 -5.48 -17.78 -18.88
CA GLN A 187 -5.86 -16.75 -19.85
C GLN A 187 -5.24 -16.97 -21.23
N ALA A 188 -4.01 -17.48 -21.30
CA ALA A 188 -3.32 -17.80 -22.54
C ALA A 188 -3.99 -18.99 -23.23
N ASP A 189 -4.31 -20.05 -22.49
CA ASP A 189 -5.00 -21.25 -23.00
C ASP A 189 -6.32 -20.85 -23.67
N LEU A 190 -7.15 -20.03 -23.02
CA LEU A 190 -8.39 -19.52 -23.60
C LEU A 190 -8.17 -18.74 -24.92
N VAL A 191 -7.07 -17.99 -25.04
CA VAL A 191 -6.75 -17.23 -26.25
C VAL A 191 -6.23 -18.15 -27.34
N LEU A 192 -5.35 -19.08 -27.00
CA LEU A 192 -4.79 -20.06 -27.92
C LEU A 192 -5.88 -20.99 -28.45
N GLU A 193 -6.78 -21.49 -27.60
CA GLU A 193 -7.94 -22.28 -28.03
C GLU A 193 -8.75 -21.56 -29.12
N ARG A 194 -8.99 -20.26 -29.00
CA ARG A 194 -9.70 -19.48 -30.04
C ARG A 194 -8.89 -19.31 -31.33
N ILE A 195 -7.57 -19.25 -31.23
CA ILE A 195 -6.67 -19.14 -32.39
C ILE A 195 -6.61 -20.48 -33.12
N PHE A 196 -6.54 -21.59 -32.38
CA PHE A 196 -6.36 -22.94 -32.92
C PHE A 196 -7.68 -23.66 -33.25
N GLN A 197 -8.79 -23.32 -32.60
CA GLN A 197 -10.10 -23.98 -32.78
C GLN A 197 -11.17 -22.96 -33.19
N ALA A 198 -11.47 -22.91 -34.49
CA ALA A 198 -12.54 -22.06 -35.01
C ALA A 198 -13.97 -22.58 -34.73
N ASN A 199 -14.17 -23.82 -34.22
CA ASN A 199 -15.49 -24.49 -34.27
C ASN A 199 -15.83 -25.52 -33.17
N VAL A 200 -15.20 -25.51 -31.99
CA VAL A 200 -15.56 -26.47 -30.92
C VAL A 200 -16.24 -25.76 -29.75
N ASN A 201 -17.49 -26.14 -29.45
CA ASN A 201 -18.22 -25.76 -28.22
C ASN A 201 -17.59 -26.46 -27.01
N LEU A 202 -16.36 -26.08 -26.64
CA LEU A 202 -15.77 -26.45 -25.36
C LEU A 202 -16.30 -25.48 -24.30
N GLU A 203 -16.69 -26.01 -23.14
CA GLU A 203 -16.93 -25.16 -21.97
C GLU A 203 -15.68 -24.33 -21.72
N SER A 204 -15.82 -23.00 -21.77
CA SER A 204 -14.67 -22.11 -21.64
C SER A 204 -13.99 -22.33 -20.29
N PRO A 205 -12.66 -22.50 -20.25
CA PRO A 205 -11.93 -22.69 -19.00
C PRO A 205 -12.19 -21.52 -18.03
N VAL A 206 -12.36 -21.84 -16.75
CA VAL A 206 -12.62 -20.83 -15.71
C VAL A 206 -11.37 -19.99 -15.49
N VAL A 207 -11.38 -18.75 -15.99
CA VAL A 207 -10.27 -17.82 -15.81
C VAL A 207 -10.33 -17.19 -14.41
N THR A 208 -9.35 -17.50 -13.58
CA THR A 208 -9.25 -16.88 -12.25
C THR A 208 -8.26 -15.72 -12.28
N LYS A 209 -8.72 -14.53 -11.87
CA LYS A 209 -7.84 -13.36 -11.76
C LYS A 209 -6.76 -13.60 -10.70
N GLN A 210 -5.51 -13.25 -11.00
CA GLN A 210 -4.38 -13.25 -10.06
C GLN A 210 -4.76 -12.67 -8.68
N LYS A 211 -5.51 -11.56 -8.68
CA LYS A 211 -5.98 -10.88 -7.47
C LYS A 211 -6.74 -11.81 -6.53
N THR A 212 -7.61 -12.66 -7.06
CA THR A 212 -8.45 -13.59 -6.28
C THR A 212 -7.59 -14.59 -5.50
N TYR A 213 -6.53 -15.12 -6.11
CA TYR A 213 -5.57 -15.98 -5.42
C TYR A 213 -4.83 -15.24 -4.32
N THR A 214 -4.28 -14.06 -4.64
CA THR A 214 -3.48 -13.29 -3.68
C THR A 214 -4.31 -12.75 -2.51
N ASP A 215 -5.60 -12.43 -2.73
CA ASP A 215 -6.48 -11.92 -1.66
C ASP A 215 -6.72 -12.97 -0.57
N ARG A 216 -6.83 -14.26 -0.94
CA ARG A 216 -6.97 -15.36 0.04
C ARG A 216 -5.71 -15.47 0.90
N ILE A 217 -4.54 -15.53 0.27
CA ILE A 217 -3.25 -15.64 0.97
C ILE A 217 -2.98 -14.43 1.86
N ASN A 218 -3.27 -13.23 1.37
CA ASN A 218 -3.11 -12.00 2.16
C ASN A 218 -4.00 -12.01 3.41
N LYS A 219 -5.22 -12.56 3.32
CA LYS A 219 -6.13 -12.68 4.45
C LYS A 219 -5.59 -13.66 5.50
N ASP A 220 -5.08 -14.82 5.06
CA ASP A 220 -4.52 -15.83 5.96
C ASP A 220 -3.25 -15.31 6.65
N LYS A 221 -2.36 -14.66 5.89
CA LYS A 221 -1.16 -13.99 6.44
C LYS A 221 -1.50 -12.89 7.42
N TRP A 222 -2.47 -12.04 7.10
CA TRP A 222 -2.95 -11.01 8.02
C TRP A 222 -3.44 -11.61 9.32
N LYS A 223 -4.23 -12.69 9.25
CA LYS A 223 -4.79 -13.36 10.43
C LYS A 223 -3.68 -13.99 11.29
N ASN A 224 -2.75 -14.71 10.66
CA ASN A 224 -1.60 -15.32 11.34
C ASN A 224 -0.69 -14.27 11.99
N LEU A 225 -0.45 -13.13 11.33
CA LEU A 225 0.29 -12.02 11.92
C LEU A 225 -0.49 -11.44 13.10
N GLU A 226 -1.76 -11.11 12.91
CA GLU A 226 -2.60 -10.50 13.95
C GLU A 226 -2.62 -11.38 15.21
N ASP A 227 -2.77 -12.70 15.07
CA ASP A 227 -2.85 -13.62 16.21
C ASP A 227 -1.56 -13.75 17.03
N ARG A 228 -0.40 -13.43 16.44
CA ARG A 228 0.90 -13.40 17.13
C ARG A 228 1.18 -12.08 17.84
N LEU A 229 0.45 -11.02 17.52
CA LEU A 229 0.67 -9.69 18.08
C LEU A 229 0.00 -9.52 19.46
N ASP A 230 0.63 -8.71 20.31
CA ASP A 230 0.04 -8.24 21.55
C ASP A 230 -1.11 -7.24 21.30
N VAL A 231 -1.80 -6.80 22.36
CA VAL A 231 -2.94 -5.87 22.24
C VAL A 231 -2.55 -4.61 21.48
N TYR A 232 -1.37 -4.05 21.77
CA TYR A 232 -0.88 -2.85 21.11
C TYR A 232 -0.65 -3.10 19.62
N GLY A 233 0.08 -4.16 19.27
CA GLY A 233 0.38 -4.55 17.89
C GLY A 233 -0.88 -4.79 17.08
N LYS A 234 -1.88 -5.51 17.63
CA LYS A 234 -3.20 -5.70 16.99
C LYS A 234 -3.88 -4.36 16.73
N CYS A 235 -3.95 -3.49 17.73
CA CYS A 235 -4.57 -2.16 17.58
C CYS A 235 -3.84 -1.32 16.53
N GLN A 236 -2.50 -1.24 16.60
CA GLN A 236 -1.69 -0.45 15.69
C GLN A 236 -1.75 -0.98 14.25
N LEU A 237 -1.74 -2.30 14.05
CA LEU A 237 -1.95 -2.94 12.74
C LEU A 237 -3.32 -2.55 12.16
N SER A 238 -4.37 -2.61 12.97
CA SER A 238 -5.72 -2.19 12.55
C SER A 238 -5.79 -0.70 12.21
N GLU A 239 -5.22 0.17 13.05
CA GLU A 239 -5.16 1.61 12.78
C GLU A 239 -4.44 1.91 11.46
N ASN A 240 -3.31 1.24 11.21
CA ASN A 240 -2.53 1.38 9.99
C ASN A 240 -3.33 1.03 8.72
N GLY A 241 -4.32 0.13 8.85
CA GLY A 241 -5.22 -0.31 7.78
C GLY A 241 -6.37 0.66 7.49
N THR A 242 -6.64 1.61 8.38
CA THR A 242 -7.75 2.56 8.23
C THR A 242 -7.57 3.47 7.02
N LYS A 243 -8.68 4.08 6.57
CA LYS A 243 -8.66 5.04 5.46
C LYS A 243 -7.70 6.20 5.73
N LEU A 244 -7.66 6.71 6.96
CA LEU A 244 -6.71 7.76 7.35
C LEU A 244 -5.30 7.20 7.47
N GLY A 245 -5.11 6.09 8.19
CA GLY A 245 -3.80 5.50 8.47
C GLY A 245 -2.96 5.18 7.23
N ARG A 246 -3.58 4.82 6.10
CA ARG A 246 -2.88 4.49 4.85
C ARG A 246 -2.59 5.67 3.91
N LYS A 247 -3.17 6.85 4.13
CA LYS A 247 -2.93 8.05 3.29
C LYS A 247 -1.46 8.49 3.23
N PRO A 248 -0.67 8.44 4.32
CA PRO A 248 0.72 8.90 4.32
C PRO A 248 1.59 8.17 3.29
N LEU A 249 1.35 6.87 3.09
CA LEU A 249 2.10 6.03 2.13
C LEU A 249 1.73 6.28 0.65
N THR A 250 0.61 6.96 0.38
CA THR A 250 0.04 7.07 -0.98
C THR A 250 -0.20 8.51 -1.42
N SER A 251 0.14 9.49 -0.58
CA SER A 251 -0.06 10.90 -0.89
C SER A 251 1.16 11.50 -1.55
N LEU A 252 0.93 12.16 -2.68
CA LEU A 252 1.96 12.94 -3.34
C LEU A 252 2.27 14.19 -2.50
N PRO A 253 3.55 14.48 -2.24
CA PRO A 253 3.98 15.62 -1.42
C PRO A 253 3.99 16.94 -2.21
N PHE A 254 2.87 17.30 -2.84
CA PHE A 254 2.79 18.51 -3.69
C PHE A 254 2.69 19.81 -2.90
N GLU A 255 2.20 19.78 -1.66
CA GLU A 255 2.05 20.97 -0.80
C GLU A 255 2.68 20.78 0.59
N PRO A 256 2.97 21.87 1.33
CA PRO A 256 3.57 21.79 2.66
C PRO A 256 2.80 20.91 3.66
N GLY A 257 1.46 20.87 3.59
CA GLY A 257 0.63 20.02 4.44
C GLY A 257 0.88 18.52 4.27
N LEU A 258 1.34 18.11 3.08
CA LEU A 258 1.52 16.72 2.65
C LEU A 258 3.00 16.30 2.46
N ARG A 259 3.94 17.14 2.90
CA ARG A 259 5.39 16.89 2.80
C ARG A 259 5.97 16.48 4.15
N PHE A 260 6.40 15.24 4.29
CA PHE A 260 7.21 14.85 5.44
C PHE A 260 8.68 15.26 5.25
N THR A 261 9.34 15.57 6.36
CA THR A 261 10.80 15.48 6.43
C THR A 261 11.25 14.01 6.39
N ASN A 262 12.52 13.76 6.12
CA ASN A 262 13.08 12.40 6.15
C ASN A 262 12.87 11.72 7.52
N ALA A 263 13.12 12.45 8.61
CA ALA A 263 12.85 11.95 9.97
C ALA A 263 11.36 11.59 10.16
N GLU A 264 10.46 12.48 9.72
CA GLU A 264 9.01 12.23 9.75
C GLU A 264 8.59 10.97 9.00
N PHE A 265 9.16 10.75 7.83
CA PHE A 265 8.85 9.58 7.03
C PHE A 265 9.44 8.29 7.60
N LYS A 266 10.67 8.33 8.13
CA LYS A 266 11.30 7.20 8.82
C LYS A 266 10.49 6.74 10.02
N SER A 267 10.04 7.67 10.88
CA SER A 267 9.20 7.30 12.03
C SER A 267 7.84 6.76 11.62
N LEU A 268 7.25 7.24 10.52
CA LEU A 268 6.06 6.62 9.94
C LEU A 268 6.33 5.15 9.63
N LEU A 269 7.46 4.82 8.98
CA LEU A 269 7.82 3.43 8.70
C LEU A 269 8.04 2.63 9.99
N HIS A 270 8.72 3.18 11.00
CA HIS A 270 8.87 2.52 12.30
C HIS A 270 7.51 2.17 12.93
N ILE A 271 6.60 3.14 13.00
CA ILE A 271 5.26 2.94 13.55
C ILE A 271 4.50 1.86 12.78
N ARG A 272 4.61 1.88 11.45
CA ARG A 272 3.89 0.93 10.59
C ARG A 272 4.45 -0.48 10.64
N THR A 273 5.75 -0.62 10.86
CA THR A 273 6.43 -1.91 10.93
C THR A 273 6.63 -2.38 12.38
N LEU A 274 5.94 -1.76 13.35
CA LEU A 274 6.10 -2.04 14.78
C LEU A 274 7.58 -2.08 15.22
N CYS A 275 8.42 -1.23 14.61
CA CYS A 275 9.83 -1.18 14.92
C CYS A 275 10.04 -0.29 16.16
N PRO A 276 10.71 -0.80 17.21
CA PRO A 276 11.06 0.01 18.37
C PRO A 276 12.02 1.15 17.99
N GLY A 277 12.23 2.07 18.93
CA GLY A 277 13.30 3.05 18.83
C GLY A 277 14.69 2.40 18.94
N ALA A 278 15.74 3.14 18.56
CA ALA A 278 17.10 2.60 18.43
C ALA A 278 17.68 2.04 19.74
N ALA A 279 17.44 2.71 20.87
CA ALA A 279 17.90 2.26 22.17
C ALA A 279 16.91 1.25 22.76
N GLN A 280 17.39 0.15 23.36
CA GLN A 280 16.52 -0.84 24.02
C GLN A 280 15.79 -0.27 25.25
N ILE A 281 16.45 0.65 25.97
CA ILE A 281 15.92 1.34 27.13
C ILE A 281 15.81 2.84 26.80
N CYS A 282 14.66 3.43 27.11
CA CYS A 282 14.43 4.86 26.98
C CYS A 282 15.06 5.61 28.17
N GLN A 283 15.31 6.92 28.01
CA GLN A 283 15.86 7.76 29.08
C GLN A 283 15.01 7.80 30.36
N CYS A 284 13.72 7.48 30.25
CA CYS A 284 12.82 7.32 31.39
C CYS A 284 13.01 6.00 32.17
N GLY A 285 14.00 5.19 31.81
CA GLY A 285 14.30 3.90 32.43
C GLY A 285 13.42 2.73 31.97
N GLN A 286 12.41 2.98 31.12
CA GLN A 286 11.50 1.94 30.63
C GLN A 286 11.98 1.31 29.32
N ARG A 287 11.53 0.09 29.02
CA ARG A 287 11.79 -0.56 27.73
C ARG A 287 11.20 0.26 26.58
N ASN A 288 12.00 0.48 25.55
CA ASN A 288 11.65 1.28 24.38
C ASN A 288 10.89 0.46 23.33
N VAL A 289 9.77 -0.13 23.75
CA VAL A 289 8.92 -0.96 22.88
C VAL A 289 8.15 -0.09 21.87
N PRO A 290 7.63 -0.69 20.79
CA PRO A 290 6.76 0.01 19.84
C PRO A 290 5.63 0.79 20.56
N GLY A 291 5.45 2.06 20.21
CA GLY A 291 4.42 2.93 20.78
C GLY A 291 4.80 3.64 22.08
N HIS A 292 5.89 3.26 22.76
CA HIS A 292 6.36 3.89 24.00
C HIS A 292 6.45 5.43 23.90
N ASP A 293 6.87 5.92 22.75
CA ASP A 293 7.06 7.33 22.41
C ASP A 293 5.81 8.19 22.61
N ASP A 294 4.63 7.60 22.47
CA ASP A 294 3.35 8.30 22.61
C ASP A 294 2.92 8.50 24.08
N VAL A 295 3.56 7.82 25.04
CA VAL A 295 3.20 7.86 26.47
C VAL A 295 4.36 8.25 27.39
N CYS A 296 5.60 8.26 26.88
CA CYS A 296 6.78 8.59 27.65
C CYS A 296 6.78 10.06 28.11
N ARG A 297 6.92 10.30 29.42
CA ARG A 297 6.92 11.65 30.01
C ARG A 297 8.19 12.46 29.69
N ASP A 298 9.31 11.78 29.51
CA ASP A 298 10.61 12.42 29.25
C ASP A 298 10.82 12.78 27.76
N ARG A 299 9.79 12.54 26.93
CA ARG A 299 9.77 12.91 25.51
C ARG A 299 8.87 14.11 25.28
N VAL A 300 9.21 14.95 24.31
CA VAL A 300 8.48 16.19 24.02
C VAL A 300 7.06 15.89 23.55
N GLN A 301 6.07 16.14 24.39
CA GLN A 301 4.67 15.84 24.07
C GLN A 301 4.07 16.91 23.15
N MET A 302 3.89 16.58 21.87
CA MET A 302 3.31 17.48 20.86
C MET A 302 1.78 17.34 20.72
N LYS A 303 1.09 16.98 21.80
CA LYS A 303 -0.37 16.71 21.79
C LYS A 303 -1.16 17.94 21.34
N THR A 304 -0.86 19.12 21.88
CA THR A 304 -1.52 20.39 21.54
C THR A 304 -1.33 20.76 20.07
N LYS A 305 -0.11 20.69 19.54
CA LYS A 305 0.15 21.00 18.12
C LYS A 305 -0.56 20.05 17.16
N ARG A 306 -0.76 18.78 17.55
CA ARG A 306 -1.50 17.78 16.75
C ARG A 306 -2.98 18.12 16.72
N HIS A 307 -3.53 18.39 17.90
CA HIS A 307 -4.89 18.82 18.10
C HIS A 307 -5.21 20.07 17.27
N ASP A 308 -4.42 21.13 17.43
CA ASP A 308 -4.64 22.41 16.75
C ASP A 308 -4.60 22.28 15.23
N ALA A 309 -3.70 21.45 14.69
CA ALA A 309 -3.64 21.22 13.25
C ALA A 309 -4.93 20.57 12.73
N ILE A 310 -5.46 19.56 13.44
CA ILE A 310 -6.71 18.90 13.05
C ILE A 310 -7.88 19.87 13.17
N ARG A 311 -7.98 20.62 14.28
CA ARG A 311 -9.00 21.67 14.49
C ARG A 311 -8.99 22.68 13.35
N ASN A 312 -7.83 23.24 13.04
CA ASN A 312 -7.67 24.27 12.01
C ASN A 312 -8.03 23.73 10.60
N TYR A 313 -7.67 22.48 10.28
CA TYR A 313 -8.08 21.87 9.01
C TYR A 313 -9.59 21.64 8.93
N LEU A 314 -10.20 21.12 10.00
CA LEU A 314 -11.65 20.94 10.06
C LEU A 314 -12.38 22.27 9.90
N ALA A 315 -11.99 23.30 10.66
CA ALA A 315 -12.57 24.63 10.59
C ALA A 315 -12.47 25.23 9.18
N LYS A 316 -11.28 25.15 8.55
CA LYS A 316 -11.06 25.66 7.19
C LYS A 316 -12.00 25.01 6.18
N PHE A 317 -12.10 23.69 6.17
CA PHE A 317 -12.88 22.97 5.17
C PHE A 317 -14.38 23.05 5.42
N LEU A 318 -14.82 23.01 6.68
CA LEU A 318 -16.22 23.21 7.04
C LEU A 318 -16.67 24.65 6.71
N SER A 319 -15.82 25.64 6.97
CA SER A 319 -16.10 27.04 6.56
C SER A 319 -16.21 27.19 5.05
N ALA A 320 -15.31 26.54 4.29
CA ALA A 320 -15.38 26.51 2.83
C ALA A 320 -16.62 25.77 2.28
N SER A 321 -17.35 25.05 3.14
CA SER A 321 -18.62 24.39 2.79
C SER A 321 -19.84 25.31 3.01
N GLY A 322 -19.63 26.57 3.40
CA GLY A 322 -20.68 27.53 3.70
C GLY A 322 -21.20 27.51 5.14
N LEU A 323 -20.57 26.73 6.04
CA LEU A 323 -20.89 26.74 7.47
C LEU A 323 -20.14 27.89 8.17
N LYS A 324 -20.76 28.50 9.18
CA LYS A 324 -20.03 29.39 10.10
C LYS A 324 -19.38 28.54 11.19
N VAL A 325 -18.06 28.63 11.33
CA VAL A 325 -17.29 27.84 12.31
C VAL A 325 -16.52 28.77 13.23
N ASP A 326 -16.87 28.74 14.52
CA ASP A 326 -16.09 29.41 15.55
C ASP A 326 -15.15 28.39 16.22
N MET A 327 -13.89 28.79 16.45
CA MET A 327 -12.89 27.96 17.12
C MET A 327 -12.63 28.49 18.54
N GLU A 328 -12.27 27.60 19.46
CA GLU A 328 -11.86 27.97 20.83
C GLU A 328 -12.90 28.79 21.61
N MET A 329 -14.19 28.51 21.39
CA MET A 329 -15.28 29.27 21.98
C MET A 329 -15.43 28.94 23.48
N PRO A 330 -15.39 29.92 24.39
CA PRO A 330 -15.66 29.69 25.81
C PRO A 330 -17.10 29.19 26.06
N LEU A 331 -17.27 28.28 27.02
CA LEU A 331 -18.60 27.78 27.40
C LEU A 331 -19.35 28.71 28.39
N GLY A 332 -18.67 29.66 29.01
CA GLY A 332 -19.27 30.66 29.92
C GLY A 332 -18.27 31.71 30.36
N SER A 333 -18.74 32.76 31.05
CA SER A 333 -17.96 33.93 31.47
C SER A 333 -16.93 33.63 32.58
N SER A 334 -17.11 32.54 33.32
CA SER A 334 -16.29 32.14 34.48
C SER A 334 -15.62 30.77 34.34
N ASP A 335 -15.90 30.02 33.27
CA ASP A 335 -15.40 28.65 33.10
C ASP A 335 -14.21 28.65 32.12
N ASN A 336 -13.05 28.13 32.54
CA ASN A 336 -11.86 28.00 31.67
C ASN A 336 -12.03 26.97 30.54
N LYS A 337 -13.24 26.40 30.38
CA LYS A 337 -13.55 25.39 29.38
C LYS A 337 -13.89 26.03 28.04
N ARG A 338 -13.27 25.53 26.98
CA ARG A 338 -13.45 25.99 25.60
C ARG A 338 -13.84 24.82 24.71
N MET A 339 -14.65 25.08 23.69
CA MET A 339 -14.97 24.14 22.62
C MET A 339 -14.03 24.37 21.45
N ASP A 340 -13.51 23.27 20.89
CA ASP A 340 -12.55 23.35 19.80
C ASP A 340 -13.22 23.83 18.51
N LEU A 341 -14.45 23.37 18.24
CA LEU A 341 -15.26 23.80 17.11
C LEU A 341 -16.72 24.01 17.54
N VAL A 342 -17.31 25.11 17.05
CA VAL A 342 -18.73 25.40 17.19
C VAL A 342 -19.27 25.71 15.80
N LEU A 343 -20.18 24.85 15.32
CA LEU A 343 -20.86 25.05 14.05
C LEU A 343 -22.13 25.85 14.28
N LYS A 344 -22.34 26.89 13.48
CA LYS A 344 -23.52 27.76 13.52
C LYS A 344 -24.23 27.74 12.17
N GLU A 345 -25.49 28.17 12.16
CA GLU A 345 -26.22 28.43 10.92
C GLU A 345 -25.50 29.50 10.06
N SER A 346 -25.78 29.50 8.75
CA SER A 346 -25.14 30.42 7.79
C SER A 346 -25.43 31.90 8.04
N ASN A 347 -26.58 32.22 8.64
CA ASN A 347 -26.95 33.56 9.13
C ASN A 347 -26.23 33.94 10.46
N GLY A 348 -25.50 33.00 11.08
CA GLY A 348 -24.80 33.18 12.34
C GLY A 348 -25.66 33.10 13.60
N SER A 349 -26.97 32.81 13.50
CA SER A 349 -27.85 32.61 14.67
C SER A 349 -27.80 31.17 15.17
N GLY A 350 -27.61 31.00 16.48
CA GLY A 350 -27.67 29.69 17.15
C GLY A 350 -26.47 28.77 16.87
N ALA A 351 -25.92 28.16 17.92
CA ALA A 351 -25.00 27.04 17.75
C ALA A 351 -25.80 25.79 17.35
N LEU A 352 -25.42 25.13 16.26
CA LEU A 352 -26.03 23.87 15.82
C LEU A 352 -25.42 22.70 16.58
N THR A 353 -24.09 22.64 16.61
CA THR A 353 -23.34 21.56 17.26
C THR A 353 -22.04 22.09 17.82
N MET A 354 -21.61 21.51 18.94
CA MET A 354 -20.33 21.79 19.58
C MET A 354 -19.47 20.54 19.61
N HIS A 355 -18.17 20.72 19.35
CA HIS A 355 -17.22 19.63 19.23
C HIS A 355 -15.97 19.88 20.06
N ASP A 356 -15.51 18.80 20.67
CA ASP A 356 -14.20 18.72 21.32
C ASP A 356 -13.43 17.57 20.65
N ILE A 357 -12.20 17.88 20.24
CA ILE A 357 -11.32 17.00 19.48
C ILE A 357 -10.31 16.38 20.44
N THR A 358 -10.17 15.05 20.39
CA THR A 358 -9.15 14.36 21.18
C THR A 358 -8.49 13.25 20.36
N VAL A 359 -7.17 13.10 20.55
CA VAL A 359 -6.37 12.05 19.91
C VAL A 359 -5.74 11.16 20.97
N HIS A 360 -5.96 9.86 20.88
CA HIS A 360 -5.37 8.85 21.77
C HIS A 360 -4.45 7.91 21.00
N SER A 361 -3.28 7.60 21.55
CA SER A 361 -2.45 6.52 20.99
C SER A 361 -3.01 5.16 21.40
N SER A 362 -2.83 4.16 20.53
CA SER A 362 -3.25 2.78 20.83
C SER A 362 -2.67 2.30 22.17
N ILE A 363 -1.39 2.58 22.43
CA ILE A 363 -0.72 2.16 23.68
C ILE A 363 -1.37 2.76 24.93
N ALA A 364 -1.88 4.00 24.86
CA ALA A 364 -2.56 4.64 25.98
C ALA A 364 -3.95 4.03 26.27
N LEU A 365 -4.54 3.34 25.28
CA LEU A 365 -5.84 2.69 25.41
C LEU A 365 -5.72 1.24 25.89
N VAL A 366 -4.56 0.60 25.71
CA VAL A 366 -4.32 -0.81 26.07
C VAL A 366 -4.76 -1.17 27.50
N PRO A 367 -4.40 -0.41 28.56
CA PRO A 367 -4.78 -0.79 29.92
C PRO A 367 -6.30 -0.87 30.12
N TYR A 368 -7.03 0.09 29.56
CA TYR A 368 -8.49 0.09 29.63
C TYR A 368 -9.09 -1.06 28.80
N ILE A 369 -8.59 -1.27 27.58
CA ILE A 369 -9.06 -2.35 26.69
C ILE A 369 -8.93 -3.70 27.38
N GLN A 370 -7.78 -3.98 27.99
CA GLN A 370 -7.52 -5.23 28.72
C GLN A 370 -8.42 -5.38 29.95
N GLN A 371 -8.71 -4.28 30.64
CA GLN A 371 -9.58 -4.29 31.81
C GLN A 371 -11.03 -4.64 31.47
N VAL A 372 -11.58 -4.12 30.36
CA VAL A 372 -13.01 -4.24 30.04
C VAL A 372 -13.34 -5.32 29.02
N THR A 373 -12.36 -5.81 28.27
CA THR A 373 -12.57 -6.79 27.21
C THR A 373 -12.12 -8.18 27.65
N LYS A 374 -13.08 -9.02 28.02
CA LYS A 374 -12.84 -10.45 28.24
C LYS A 374 -12.35 -11.11 26.94
N ASP A 375 -11.44 -12.08 27.07
CA ASP A 375 -10.85 -12.83 25.96
C ASP A 375 -10.34 -11.94 24.82
N TRP A 376 -9.71 -10.80 25.15
CA TRP A 376 -9.18 -9.85 24.17
C TRP A 376 -8.26 -10.54 23.15
N GLN A 377 -7.61 -11.64 23.52
CA GLN A 377 -6.75 -12.44 22.64
C GLN A 377 -7.51 -12.96 21.41
N LYS A 378 -8.81 -13.27 21.55
CA LYS A 378 -9.67 -13.77 20.47
C LYS A 378 -10.31 -12.66 19.63
N LYS A 379 -10.16 -11.40 20.03
CA LYS A 379 -10.73 -10.23 19.34
C LYS A 379 -9.77 -9.67 18.31
N SER A 380 -10.30 -9.14 17.21
CA SER A 380 -9.50 -8.43 16.21
C SER A 380 -9.02 -7.08 16.75
N GLY A 381 -7.90 -6.58 16.24
CA GLY A 381 -7.40 -5.25 16.58
C GLY A 381 -8.40 -4.14 16.31
N SER A 382 -9.26 -4.31 15.29
CA SER A 382 -10.31 -3.36 14.93
C SER A 382 -11.42 -3.26 15.99
N GLU A 383 -11.78 -4.38 16.61
CA GLU A 383 -12.74 -4.40 17.72
C GLU A 383 -12.13 -3.77 18.96
N LEU A 384 -10.88 -4.15 19.28
CA LEU A 384 -10.16 -3.67 20.47
C LEU A 384 -9.98 -2.15 20.45
N ILE A 385 -9.47 -1.59 19.35
CA ILE A 385 -9.26 -0.14 19.25
C ILE A 385 -10.58 0.63 19.32
N ARG A 386 -11.66 0.06 18.75
CA ARG A 386 -12.99 0.67 18.80
C ARG A 386 -13.55 0.73 20.22
N VAL A 387 -13.33 -0.30 21.04
CA VAL A 387 -13.70 -0.29 22.47
C VAL A 387 -13.01 0.87 23.19
N GLY A 388 -11.69 1.01 23.02
CA GLY A 388 -10.91 2.08 23.64
C GLY A 388 -11.38 3.48 23.21
N LEU A 389 -11.56 3.71 21.90
CA LEU A 389 -11.97 5.02 21.37
C LEU A 389 -13.42 5.38 21.74
N ASN A 390 -14.34 4.42 21.74
CA ASN A 390 -15.72 4.65 22.12
C ASN A 390 -15.85 5.00 23.61
N HIS A 391 -15.02 4.40 24.48
CA HIS A 391 -14.97 4.79 25.90
C HIS A 391 -14.54 6.24 26.09
N GLN A 392 -13.49 6.69 25.38
CA GLN A 392 -13.05 8.08 25.45
C GLN A 392 -14.11 9.05 24.92
N ALA A 393 -14.81 8.68 23.85
CA ALA A 393 -15.94 9.44 23.36
C ALA A 393 -17.08 9.52 24.40
N HIS A 394 -17.43 8.40 25.04
CA HIS A 394 -18.47 8.37 26.07
C HIS A 394 -18.10 9.24 27.29
N LYS A 395 -16.84 9.18 27.75
CA LYS A 395 -16.33 10.07 28.81
C LYS A 395 -16.49 11.54 28.47
N LYS A 396 -16.25 11.94 27.21
CA LYS A 396 -16.44 13.31 26.75
C LYS A 396 -17.92 13.72 26.73
N VAL A 397 -18.81 12.83 26.25
CA VAL A 397 -20.26 13.08 26.31
C VAL A 397 -20.71 13.33 27.75
N LEU A 398 -20.31 12.47 28.69
CA LEU A 398 -20.65 12.66 30.11
C LEU A 398 -20.07 13.95 30.68
N LYS A 399 -18.82 14.30 30.32
CA LYS A 399 -18.16 15.53 30.77
C LYS A 399 -18.93 16.78 30.37
N TYR A 400 -19.50 16.82 29.16
CA TYR A 400 -20.13 18.02 28.61
C TYR A 400 -21.66 18.00 28.64
N ARG A 401 -22.30 16.90 29.05
CA ARG A 401 -23.76 16.69 29.05
C ARG A 401 -24.56 17.88 29.59
N ASP A 402 -24.12 18.44 30.71
CA ASP A 402 -24.83 19.52 31.43
C ASP A 402 -24.13 20.89 31.28
N HIS A 403 -23.13 21.00 30.41
CA HIS A 403 -22.31 22.21 30.23
C HIS A 403 -22.47 22.87 28.86
N VAL A 404 -23.10 22.19 27.91
CA VAL A 404 -23.28 22.67 26.53
C VAL A 404 -24.76 22.91 26.26
N PRO A 405 -25.15 24.09 25.74
CA PRO A 405 -26.55 24.42 25.51
C PRO A 405 -27.16 23.73 24.29
N VAL A 406 -26.35 23.00 23.51
CA VAL A 406 -26.70 22.43 22.20
C VAL A 406 -26.13 21.02 22.07
N THR A 407 -26.43 20.33 20.98
CA THR A 407 -25.92 18.98 20.73
C THR A 407 -24.39 18.96 20.72
N PHE A 408 -23.82 18.21 21.67
CA PHE A 408 -22.37 17.95 21.74
C PHE A 408 -22.01 16.66 21.02
N VAL A 409 -20.98 16.73 20.15
CA VAL A 409 -20.46 15.57 19.42
C VAL A 409 -18.94 15.48 19.63
N PRO A 410 -18.43 14.46 20.36
CA PRO A 410 -16.99 14.30 20.54
C PRO A 410 -16.32 13.80 19.26
N ILE A 411 -15.21 14.41 18.89
CA ILE A 411 -14.38 14.00 17.75
C ILE A 411 -13.14 13.30 18.29
N VAL A 412 -13.16 11.96 18.29
CA VAL A 412 -12.13 11.12 18.91
C VAL A 412 -11.40 10.30 17.85
N PHE A 413 -10.11 10.57 17.72
CA PHE A 413 -9.19 9.84 16.85
C PHE A 413 -8.24 8.93 17.64
N GLY A 414 -7.89 7.81 17.01
CA GLY A 414 -6.66 7.10 17.29
C GLY A 414 -5.47 7.77 16.59
N ALA A 415 -4.29 7.70 17.20
CA ALA A 415 -3.07 8.30 16.66
C ALA A 415 -2.61 7.68 15.33
N GLY A 416 -3.07 6.48 14.98
CA GLY A 416 -2.86 5.84 13.69
C GLY A 416 -4.01 6.05 12.69
N GLY A 417 -5.06 6.79 13.07
CA GLY A 417 -6.15 7.18 12.16
C GLY A 417 -7.46 6.40 12.34
N ALA A 418 -7.57 5.55 13.36
CA ALA A 418 -8.88 5.03 13.76
C ALA A 418 -9.77 6.15 14.31
N MET A 419 -11.09 5.93 14.30
CA MET A 419 -12.08 6.89 14.78
C MET A 419 -13.07 6.17 15.69
N SER A 420 -13.60 6.88 16.70
CA SER A 420 -14.76 6.38 17.44
C SER A 420 -15.97 6.23 16.52
N THR A 421 -16.97 5.50 17.00
CA THR A 421 -18.22 5.27 16.23
C THR A 421 -18.94 6.59 15.98
N LEU A 422 -19.08 7.43 17.01
CA LEU A 422 -19.69 8.77 16.89
C LEU A 422 -18.95 9.65 15.87
N THR A 423 -17.61 9.66 15.93
CA THR A 423 -16.78 10.43 14.99
C THR A 423 -16.97 9.93 13.56
N THR A 424 -17.03 8.61 13.37
CA THR A 424 -17.21 7.99 12.04
C THR A 424 -18.54 8.38 11.41
N GLU A 425 -19.64 8.31 12.18
CA GLU A 425 -20.95 8.71 11.69
C GLU A 425 -21.00 10.22 11.39
N HIS A 426 -20.42 11.05 12.25
CA HIS A 426 -20.36 12.49 12.01
C HIS A 426 -19.53 12.84 10.76
N PHE A 427 -18.41 12.15 10.55
CA PHE A 427 -17.58 12.31 9.36
C PHE A 427 -18.30 11.87 8.07
N LYS A 428 -19.24 10.91 8.13
CA LYS A 428 -20.08 10.58 6.97
C LYS A 428 -21.01 11.74 6.61
N GLN A 429 -21.52 12.47 7.60
CA GLN A 429 -22.36 13.66 7.38
C GLN A 429 -21.53 14.78 6.76
N TRP A 430 -20.38 15.12 7.36
CA TRP A 430 -19.49 16.17 6.85
C TRP A 430 -18.97 15.87 5.44
N ARG A 431 -18.69 14.60 5.12
CA ARG A 431 -18.28 14.20 3.77
C ARG A 431 -19.27 14.60 2.68
N ARG A 432 -20.57 14.68 2.98
CA ARG A 432 -21.60 15.03 1.98
C ARG A 432 -21.61 16.51 1.62
N ILE A 433 -21.16 17.35 2.55
CA ILE A 433 -21.20 18.82 2.41
C ILE A 433 -19.82 19.42 2.15
N THR A 434 -18.74 18.72 2.51
CA THR A 434 -17.39 19.27 2.47
C THR A 434 -16.72 19.06 1.13
N PRO A 435 -16.35 20.14 0.39
CA PRO A 435 -15.61 20.01 -0.84
C PRO A 435 -14.21 19.45 -0.57
N ASN A 436 -13.66 18.72 -1.54
CA ASN A 436 -12.30 18.16 -1.44
C ASN A 436 -12.06 17.32 -0.17
N TRP A 437 -13.06 16.56 0.29
CA TRP A 437 -12.97 15.72 1.49
C TRP A 437 -11.74 14.79 1.53
N ASP A 438 -11.34 14.22 0.39
CA ASP A 438 -10.14 13.36 0.32
C ASP A 438 -8.87 14.12 0.71
N HIS A 439 -8.79 15.39 0.36
CA HIS A 439 -7.67 16.26 0.68
C HIS A 439 -7.61 16.59 2.18
N LEU A 440 -8.76 16.92 2.78
CA LEU A 440 -8.88 17.07 4.24
C LEU A 440 -8.43 15.80 4.98
N GLN A 441 -8.86 14.62 4.51
CA GLN A 441 -8.45 13.35 5.12
C GLN A 441 -6.93 13.12 5.03
N ARG A 442 -6.27 13.54 3.95
CA ARG A 442 -4.80 13.49 3.85
C ARG A 442 -4.17 14.44 4.86
N LEU A 443 -4.62 15.68 4.95
CA LEU A 443 -4.10 16.66 5.90
C LEU A 443 -4.22 16.20 7.36
N ILE A 444 -5.38 15.66 7.75
CA ILE A 444 -5.59 15.07 9.08
C ILE A 444 -4.63 13.90 9.30
N SER A 445 -4.51 13.00 8.33
CA SER A 445 -3.62 11.84 8.45
C SER A 445 -2.15 12.24 8.62
N PHE A 446 -1.66 13.24 7.87
CA PHE A 446 -0.31 13.75 8.02
C PHE A 446 -0.11 14.41 9.39
N ALA A 447 -1.10 15.17 9.88
CA ALA A 447 -1.04 15.77 11.22
C ALA A 447 -0.94 14.71 12.33
N LEU A 448 -1.67 13.60 12.21
CA LEU A 448 -1.61 12.48 13.15
C LEU A 448 -0.20 11.88 13.22
N VAL A 449 0.47 11.73 12.08
CA VAL A 449 1.83 11.17 12.00
C VAL A 449 2.88 12.14 12.53
N ARG A 450 3.00 13.36 11.97
CA ARG A 450 4.10 14.32 12.25
C ARG A 450 4.39 14.49 13.73
N LYS A 451 3.34 14.50 14.54
CA LYS A 451 3.42 14.80 15.97
C LYS A 451 3.66 13.57 16.84
N ARG A 452 3.84 12.39 16.24
CA ARG A 452 4.45 11.19 16.85
C ARG A 452 5.97 11.15 16.63
N VAL A 453 6.48 11.92 15.65
CA VAL A 453 7.85 11.81 15.12
C VAL A 453 8.88 12.68 15.85
N THR A 454 8.51 13.85 16.36
CA THR A 454 9.47 14.77 17.02
C THR A 454 10.25 14.15 18.19
N ASN A 455 9.88 12.94 18.62
CA ASN A 455 10.48 12.20 19.72
C ASN A 455 11.20 10.91 19.31
N PHE A 456 11.12 10.50 18.05
CA PHE A 456 11.78 9.27 17.61
C PHE A 456 13.27 9.60 17.45
N ARG A 457 14.10 9.12 18.39
CA ARG A 457 15.55 9.09 18.20
C ARG A 457 15.86 8.00 17.18
N LEU A 458 15.71 8.37 15.91
CA LEU A 458 16.28 7.65 14.80
C LEU A 458 17.80 7.81 14.92
N ILE A 459 18.53 6.71 14.74
CA ILE A 459 19.99 6.60 14.92
C ILE A 459 20.71 7.83 14.38
#